data_AF-A0A239PSH4-F1
#
_entry.id   AF-A0A239PSH4-F1
#
_cell.length_a   1.000
_cell.length_b   1.000
_cell.length_c   1.000
_cell.angle_alpha   90.00
_cell.angle_beta   90.00
_cell.angle_gamma   90.00
#
_symmetry.space_group_name_H-M   'P 1'
#
loop_
_entity.id
_entity.type
_entity.pdbx_description
1 polymer ?
#
loop_
_entity_poly.entity_id
_entity_poly.type
_entity_poly.pdbx_seq_one_letter_code
_entity_poly.pdbx_strand_id
1 'polypeptide(L)'
;MITRRHEDGDQRSSAVFSDCLTYRYALTREWGSGRRIAFVMLNPSTADEQRNDPTIERCERRARRLGFGAMRIVNLFAYRATDPRDLKRAAAPVGALNDRMLVEAAQWADQVLCAWGVHGNHMARDRAVLPLLRENTTELFHLGLTQAGLPRHPLYVSYATVLIPWR
;
A
#
# COMPACT_ATOMS: atom_id res chain seq x y z
N MET A 1 9.53 16.84 2.52
CA MET A 1 8.50 15.97 1.88
C MET A 1 7.65 16.82 0.96
N ILE A 2 7.29 16.28 -0.20
CA ILE A 2 6.42 16.93 -1.18
C ILE A 2 5.09 16.18 -1.24
N THR A 3 3.97 16.89 -1.07
CA THR A 3 2.63 16.32 -1.29
C THR A 3 2.04 16.93 -2.55
N ARG A 4 1.81 16.10 -3.56
CA ARG A 4 1.07 16.47 -4.76
C ARG A 4 -0.39 16.06 -4.61
N ARG A 5 -1.30 16.86 -5.15
CA ARG A 5 -2.74 16.65 -5.08
C ARG A 5 -3.37 16.85 -6.45
N HIS A 6 -4.44 16.12 -6.69
CA HIS A 6 -5.28 16.26 -7.88
C HIS A 6 -6.74 16.04 -7.48
N GLU A 7 -7.64 16.80 -8.11
CA GLU A 7 -9.08 16.73 -7.88
C GLU A 7 -9.76 16.59 -9.24
N ASP A 8 -10.70 15.64 -9.34
CA ASP A 8 -11.52 15.40 -10.53
C ASP A 8 -12.96 15.09 -10.08
N GLY A 9 -13.83 16.09 -10.18
CA GLY A 9 -15.16 16.06 -9.57
C GLY A 9 -15.09 15.82 -8.06
N ASP A 10 -15.79 14.79 -7.58
CA ASP A 10 -15.79 14.40 -6.17
C ASP A 10 -14.58 13.55 -5.76
N GLN A 11 -13.69 13.22 -6.69
CA GLN A 11 -12.51 12.41 -6.42
C GLN A 11 -11.34 13.28 -6.00
N ARG A 12 -10.82 13.04 -4.80
CA ARG A 12 -9.61 13.68 -4.28
C ARG A 12 -8.48 12.68 -4.24
N SER A 13 -7.33 13.10 -4.72
CA SER A 13 -6.17 12.24 -4.86
C SER A 13 -4.92 12.95 -4.33
N SER A 14 -4.06 12.21 -3.64
CA SER A 14 -2.79 12.73 -3.17
C SER A 14 -1.66 11.71 -3.21
N ALA A 15 -0.44 12.17 -3.49
CA ALA A 15 0.76 11.38 -3.45
C ALA A 15 1.85 12.10 -2.64
N VAL A 16 2.42 11.39 -1.66
CA VAL A 16 3.45 11.92 -0.75
C VAL A 16 4.80 11.36 -1.18
N PHE A 17 5.73 12.25 -1.50
CA PHE A 17 7.06 11.93 -1.98
C PHE A 17 8.15 12.50 -1.06
N SER A 18 9.36 11.93 -1.16
CA SER A 18 10.58 12.60 -0.73
C SER A 18 10.88 13.83 -1.59
N ASP A 19 11.70 14.75 -1.09
CA ASP A 19 12.05 15.97 -1.83
C ASP A 19 12.82 15.68 -3.13
N CYS A 20 13.60 14.58 -3.17
CA CYS A 20 14.27 14.09 -4.37
C CYS A 20 13.40 13.22 -5.29
N LEU A 21 12.11 13.00 -4.96
CA LEU A 21 11.15 12.16 -5.70
C LEU A 21 11.53 10.68 -5.90
N THR A 22 12.66 10.23 -5.32
CA THR A 22 13.11 8.82 -5.31
C THR A 22 12.14 7.92 -4.56
N TYR A 23 11.53 8.45 -3.49
CA TYR A 23 10.62 7.71 -2.62
C TYR A 23 9.19 8.21 -2.78
N ARG A 24 8.22 7.29 -2.85
CA ARG A 24 6.79 7.59 -2.68
C ARG A 24 6.31 6.89 -1.42
N TYR A 25 5.99 7.68 -0.41
CA TYR A 25 5.61 7.19 0.90
C TYR A 25 4.15 6.76 0.97
N ALA A 26 3.26 7.50 0.32
CA ALA A 26 1.84 7.18 0.30
C ALA A 26 1.17 7.63 -0.99
N LEU A 27 0.11 6.92 -1.36
CA LEU A 27 -0.83 7.28 -2.42
C LEU A 27 -2.25 7.15 -1.88
N THR A 28 -3.03 8.22 -1.86
CA THR A 28 -4.40 8.20 -1.34
C THR A 28 -5.38 8.58 -2.43
N ARG A 29 -6.52 7.87 -2.46
CA ARG A 29 -7.69 8.16 -3.28
C ARG A 29 -8.92 8.21 -2.37
N GLU A 30 -9.71 9.25 -2.50
CA GLU A 30 -10.96 9.45 -1.76
C GLU A 30 -12.06 9.76 -2.77
N TRP A 31 -13.21 9.12 -2.64
CA TRP A 31 -14.34 9.27 -3.58
C TRP A 31 -15.70 9.31 -2.88
N GLY A 32 -15.72 9.38 -1.55
CA GLY A 32 -16.96 9.48 -0.79
C GLY A 32 -16.74 9.34 0.71
N SER A 33 -17.82 9.52 1.46
CA SER A 33 -17.86 9.21 2.89
C SER A 33 -17.87 7.70 3.12
N GLY A 34 -17.27 7.25 4.22
CA GLY A 34 -17.38 5.86 4.67
C GLY A 34 -16.08 5.33 5.25
N ARG A 35 -16.01 4.00 5.38
CA ARG A 35 -14.82 3.31 5.87
C ARG A 35 -13.65 3.51 4.89
N ARG A 36 -12.45 3.42 5.43
CA ARG A 36 -11.17 3.61 4.75
C ARG A 36 -10.36 2.34 4.81
N ILE A 37 -9.67 2.01 3.73
CA ILE A 37 -8.78 0.84 3.66
C ILE A 37 -7.35 1.26 3.31
N ALA A 38 -6.37 0.76 4.05
CA ALA A 38 -4.97 0.87 3.67
C ALA A 38 -4.50 -0.43 3.02
N PHE A 39 -3.73 -0.35 1.93
CA PHE A 39 -3.03 -1.47 1.34
C PHE A 39 -1.54 -1.34 1.66
N VAL A 40 -0.94 -2.40 2.21
CA VAL A 40 0.51 -2.50 2.43
C VAL A 40 1.12 -3.38 1.34
N MET A 41 1.78 -2.74 0.38
CA MET A 41 2.30 -3.36 -0.84
C MET A 41 3.83 -3.50 -0.78
N LEU A 42 4.47 -4.01 -1.84
CA LEU A 42 5.93 -4.20 -1.85
C LEU A 42 6.66 -2.87 -1.95
N ASN A 43 6.51 -2.18 -3.08
CA ASN A 43 7.15 -0.91 -3.39
C ASN A 43 6.34 -0.13 -4.43
N PRO A 44 6.43 1.22 -4.45
CA PRO A 44 5.82 2.05 -5.47
C PRO A 44 6.34 1.75 -6.87
N SER A 45 5.45 1.85 -7.86
CA SER A 45 5.79 1.89 -9.29
C SER A 45 5.48 3.30 -9.86
N THR A 46 4.67 3.37 -10.91
CA THR A 46 4.47 4.56 -11.75
C THR A 46 3.27 5.41 -11.35
N ALA A 47 2.31 4.89 -10.56
CA ALA A 47 1.15 5.70 -10.15
C ALA A 47 1.54 6.98 -9.40
N ASP A 48 0.73 8.03 -9.57
CA ASP A 48 0.92 9.33 -8.93
C ASP A 48 -0.45 9.91 -8.54
N GLU A 49 -0.51 11.18 -8.15
CA GLU A 49 -1.78 11.82 -7.78
C GLU A 49 -2.79 11.88 -8.94
N GLN A 50 -2.37 11.79 -10.20
CA GLN A 50 -3.25 11.91 -11.37
C GLN A 50 -3.64 10.56 -11.98
N ARG A 51 -2.72 9.59 -11.98
CA ARG A 51 -2.86 8.35 -12.75
C ARG A 51 -2.64 7.11 -11.91
N ASN A 52 -3.47 6.11 -12.16
CA ASN A 52 -3.29 4.76 -11.64
C ASN A 52 -2.35 3.95 -12.56
N ASP A 53 -1.55 3.09 -11.94
CA ASP A 53 -0.94 1.95 -12.62
C ASP A 53 -1.86 0.71 -12.48
N PRO A 54 -1.61 -0.41 -13.19
CA PRO A 54 -2.49 -1.58 -13.13
C PRO A 54 -2.73 -2.14 -11.72
N THR A 55 -1.78 -1.98 -10.81
CA THR A 55 -1.91 -2.45 -9.42
C THR A 55 -2.81 -1.50 -8.63
N ILE A 56 -2.62 -0.19 -8.77
CA ILE A 56 -3.46 0.79 -8.08
C ILE A 56 -4.90 0.73 -8.57
N GLU A 57 -5.11 0.59 -9.88
CA GLU A 57 -6.44 0.38 -10.47
C GLU A 57 -7.14 -0.86 -9.89
N ARG A 58 -6.39 -1.96 -9.73
CA ARG A 58 -6.89 -3.20 -9.10
C ARG A 58 -7.28 -2.98 -7.63
N CYS A 59 -6.46 -2.25 -6.87
CA CYS A 59 -6.72 -1.94 -5.47
C CYS A 59 -7.95 -1.04 -5.32
N GLU A 60 -8.05 0.00 -6.15
CA GLU A 60 -9.18 0.93 -6.15
C GLU A 60 -10.49 0.22 -6.44
N ARG A 61 -10.53 -0.58 -7.51
CA ARG A 61 -11.73 -1.34 -7.89
C ARG A 61 -12.17 -2.29 -6.79
N ARG A 62 -11.21 -2.93 -6.10
CA ARG A 62 -11.50 -3.79 -4.94
C ARG A 62 -12.08 -2.99 -3.78
N ALA A 63 -11.46 -1.86 -3.42
CA ALA A 63 -11.93 -1.01 -2.34
C ALA A 63 -13.37 -0.51 -2.59
N ARG A 64 -13.65 -0.04 -3.81
CA ARG A 64 -15.01 0.38 -4.21
C ARG A 64 -16.02 -0.77 -4.14
N ARG A 65 -15.68 -1.97 -4.64
CA ARG A 65 -16.55 -3.15 -4.56
C ARG A 65 -16.86 -3.59 -3.13
N LEU A 66 -15.95 -3.35 -2.20
CA LEU A 66 -16.13 -3.65 -0.79
C LEU A 66 -16.83 -2.51 -0.02
N GLY A 67 -17.23 -1.43 -0.70
CA GLY A 67 -17.97 -0.33 -0.10
C GLY A 67 -17.13 0.68 0.69
N PHE A 68 -15.81 0.72 0.50
CA PHE A 68 -14.97 1.75 1.10
C PHE A 68 -15.16 3.11 0.39
N GLY A 69 -15.03 4.20 1.14
CA GLY A 69 -15.06 5.58 0.63
C GLY A 69 -13.69 6.14 0.25
N ALA A 70 -12.62 5.49 0.72
CA ALA A 70 -11.25 5.86 0.39
C ALA A 70 -10.29 4.67 0.49
N MET A 71 -9.18 4.75 -0.26
CA MET A 71 -8.03 3.88 -0.08
C MET A 71 -6.72 4.67 0.10
N ARG A 72 -5.78 4.07 0.82
CA ARG A 72 -4.39 4.52 0.89
C ARG A 72 -3.44 3.37 0.58
N ILE A 73 -2.46 3.60 -0.27
CA ILE A 73 -1.39 2.66 -0.57
C ILE A 73 -0.13 3.12 0.15
N VAL A 74 0.41 2.25 0.98
CA VAL A 74 1.75 2.34 1.56
C VAL A 74 2.52 1.08 1.22
N ASN A 75 3.83 1.07 1.45
CA ASN A 75 4.69 0.00 0.97
C ASN A 75 5.70 -0.42 2.02
N LEU A 76 6.12 -1.69 1.96
CA LEU A 76 7.27 -2.17 2.73
C LEU A 76 8.52 -1.35 2.44
N PHE A 77 8.69 -0.89 1.20
CA PHE A 77 9.79 -0.05 0.75
C PHE A 77 9.25 1.18 0.02
N ALA A 78 9.71 2.39 0.34
CA ALA A 78 9.25 3.59 -0.34
C ALA A 78 9.93 3.84 -1.69
N TYR A 79 11.03 3.13 -2.00
CA TYR A 79 11.79 3.33 -3.23
C TYR A 79 10.94 3.00 -4.47
N ARG A 80 10.85 3.94 -5.40
CA ARG A 80 10.05 3.80 -6.61
C ARG A 80 10.79 2.96 -7.64
N ALA A 81 10.22 1.82 -8.01
CA ALA A 81 10.75 0.92 -9.04
C ALA A 81 9.62 0.06 -9.64
N THR A 82 9.63 -0.12 -10.96
CA THR A 82 8.70 -1.05 -11.62
C THR A 82 9.14 -2.50 -11.43
N ASP A 83 10.45 -2.76 -11.48
CA ASP A 83 11.02 -4.09 -11.33
C ASP A 83 11.53 -4.32 -9.89
N PRO A 84 11.09 -5.39 -9.20
CA PRO A 84 11.62 -5.77 -7.89
C PRO A 84 13.14 -5.99 -7.85
N ARG A 85 13.79 -6.26 -8.99
CA ARG A 85 15.26 -6.36 -9.08
C ARG A 85 15.93 -5.02 -8.84
N ASP A 86 15.35 -3.92 -9.30
CA ASP A 86 15.89 -2.58 -9.09
C ASP A 86 15.67 -2.12 -7.66
N LEU A 87 14.53 -2.46 -7.06
CA LEU A 87 14.29 -2.29 -5.63
C LEU A 87 15.40 -2.95 -4.80
N LYS A 88 15.73 -4.20 -5.11
CA LYS A 88 16.75 -4.98 -4.37
C LYS A 88 18.17 -4.45 -4.55
N ARG A 89 18.43 -3.67 -5.61
CA ARG A 89 19.73 -3.05 -5.90
C ARG A 89 19.88 -1.66 -5.28
N ALA A 90 18.77 -1.02 -4.89
CA ALA A 90 18.82 0.29 -4.27
C ALA A 90 19.54 0.24 -2.92
N ALA A 91 20.38 1.23 -2.63
CA ALA A 91 21.18 1.27 -1.41
C ALA A 91 20.34 1.51 -0.14
N ALA A 92 19.24 2.28 -0.25
CA ALA A 92 18.38 2.63 0.87
C ALA A 92 16.88 2.45 0.51
N PRO A 93 16.43 1.22 0.17
CA PRO A 93 15.12 1.00 -0.46
C PRO A 93 13.94 1.35 0.47
N VAL A 94 14.15 1.27 1.79
CA VAL A 94 13.11 1.53 2.79
C VAL A 94 12.66 2.99 2.70
N GLY A 95 13.60 3.94 2.65
CA GLY A 95 13.35 5.38 2.76
C GLY A 95 13.14 5.83 4.21
N ALA A 96 13.77 6.94 4.59
CA ALA A 96 13.90 7.38 6.00
C ALA A 96 12.57 7.60 6.75
N LEU A 97 11.49 7.96 6.05
CA LEU A 97 10.19 8.26 6.66
C LEU A 97 9.17 7.13 6.49
N ASN A 98 9.57 5.98 5.94
CA ASN A 98 8.61 4.96 5.52
C ASN A 98 7.88 4.28 6.68
N ASP A 99 8.58 3.98 7.79
CA ASP A 99 7.95 3.38 8.98
C ASP A 99 6.90 4.29 9.60
N ARG A 100 7.20 5.60 9.69
CA ARG A 100 6.22 6.59 10.13
C ARG A 100 4.97 6.58 9.24
N MET A 101 5.15 6.50 7.93
CA MET A 101 4.05 6.52 6.96
C MET A 101 3.22 5.23 7.00
N LEU A 102 3.84 4.08 7.30
CA LEU A 102 3.14 2.82 7.58
C LEU A 102 2.26 2.92 8.82
N VAL A 103 2.78 3.48 9.91
CA VAL A 103 2.02 3.71 11.15
C VAL A 103 0.85 4.66 10.91
N GLU A 104 1.10 5.82 10.28
CA GLU A 104 0.06 6.79 9.97
C GLU A 104 -1.04 6.20 9.07
N ALA A 105 -0.69 5.30 8.14
CA ALA A 105 -1.67 4.60 7.31
C ALA A 105 -2.48 3.56 8.09
N ALA A 106 -1.84 2.81 9.00
CA ALA A 106 -2.51 1.84 9.86
C ALA A 106 -3.54 2.50 10.79
N GLN A 107 -3.17 3.63 11.40
CA GLN A 107 -4.05 4.41 12.27
C GLN A 107 -5.15 5.16 11.50
N TRP A 108 -4.88 5.56 10.25
CA TRP A 108 -5.85 6.23 9.40
C TRP A 108 -6.92 5.28 8.83
N ALA A 109 -6.63 4.00 8.67
CA ALA A 109 -7.55 3.06 8.02
C ALA A 109 -8.44 2.31 9.02
N ASP A 110 -9.67 2.01 8.61
CA ASP A 110 -10.57 1.12 9.35
C ASP A 110 -10.22 -0.35 9.12
N GLN A 111 -9.51 -0.67 8.02
CA GLN A 111 -8.92 -1.98 7.74
C GLN A 111 -7.58 -1.83 7.02
N VAL A 112 -6.63 -2.69 7.35
CA VAL A 112 -5.33 -2.76 6.67
C VAL A 112 -5.23 -4.08 5.92
N LEU A 113 -5.08 -4.01 4.60
CA LEU A 113 -4.86 -5.16 3.73
C LEU A 113 -3.37 -5.30 3.40
N CYS A 114 -2.73 -6.31 3.97
CA CYS A 114 -1.38 -6.69 3.62
C CYS A 114 -1.38 -7.46 2.28
N ALA A 115 -0.55 -7.03 1.33
CA ALA A 115 -0.54 -7.59 -0.03
C ALA A 115 0.80 -7.38 -0.78
N TRP A 116 1.92 -7.45 -0.07
CA TRP A 116 3.27 -7.23 -0.61
C TRP A 116 3.86 -8.37 -1.46
N GLY A 117 3.21 -9.53 -1.56
CA GLY A 117 3.65 -10.60 -2.45
C GLY A 117 4.95 -11.30 -2.02
N VAL A 118 5.48 -12.14 -2.92
CA VAL A 118 6.57 -13.09 -2.64
C VAL A 118 7.92 -12.45 -2.31
N HIS A 119 8.11 -11.16 -2.57
CA HIS A 119 9.37 -10.46 -2.33
C HIS A 119 9.39 -9.65 -1.03
N GLY A 120 8.32 -9.67 -0.24
CA GLY A 120 8.26 -8.87 0.98
C GLY A 120 9.26 -9.28 2.07
N ASN A 121 9.81 -10.49 2.00
CA ASN A 121 10.85 -10.96 2.91
C ASN A 121 12.25 -10.41 2.60
N HIS A 122 12.41 -9.61 1.53
CA HIS A 122 13.66 -8.93 1.27
C HIS A 122 14.06 -8.09 2.49
N MET A 123 15.32 -8.17 2.93
CA MET A 123 15.82 -7.51 4.15
C MET A 123 15.02 -7.82 5.42
N ALA A 124 14.33 -8.97 5.47
CA ALA A 124 13.38 -9.32 6.55
C ALA A 124 12.32 -8.24 6.81
N ARG A 125 11.95 -7.49 5.76
CA ARG A 125 11.13 -6.29 5.90
C ARG A 125 9.70 -6.60 6.33
N ASP A 126 9.12 -7.68 5.84
CA ASP A 126 7.85 -8.25 6.33
C ASP A 126 7.86 -8.46 7.85
N ARG A 127 8.93 -9.03 8.40
CA ARG A 127 9.08 -9.30 9.84
C ARG A 127 9.24 -8.03 10.66
N ALA A 128 9.84 -6.98 10.10
CA ALA A 128 9.95 -5.68 10.76
C ALA A 128 8.63 -4.89 10.73
N VAL A 129 7.87 -4.97 9.63
CA VAL A 129 6.63 -4.19 9.45
C VAL A 129 5.42 -4.84 10.11
N LEU A 130 5.34 -6.18 10.14
CA LEU A 130 4.15 -6.85 10.66
C LEU A 130 3.85 -6.52 12.15
N PRO A 131 4.83 -6.50 13.09
CA PRO A 131 4.59 -6.05 14.46
C PRO A 131 4.16 -4.58 14.51
N LEU A 132 4.82 -3.71 13.74
CA LEU A 132 4.49 -2.28 13.64
C LEU A 132 3.03 -2.07 13.24
N LEU A 133 2.53 -2.85 12.27
CA LEU A 133 1.12 -2.79 11.87
C LEU A 133 0.20 -3.30 12.99
N ARG A 134 0.51 -4.46 13.59
CA ARG A 134 -0.31 -5.05 14.67
C ARG A 134 -0.43 -4.15 15.90
N GLU A 135 0.58 -3.34 16.19
CA GLU A 135 0.55 -2.36 17.28
C GLU A 135 -0.33 -1.14 16.97
N ASN A 136 -0.62 -0.87 15.69
CA ASN A 136 -1.27 0.35 15.22
C ASN A 136 -2.61 0.13 14.50
N THR A 137 -3.10 -1.11 14.44
CA THR A 137 -4.44 -1.45 13.98
C THR A 137 -4.92 -2.76 14.60
N THR A 138 -6.23 -2.91 14.79
CA THR A 138 -6.86 -4.17 15.21
C THR A 138 -7.37 -5.01 14.04
N GLU A 139 -7.40 -4.45 12.83
CA GLU A 139 -8.13 -4.96 11.68
C GLU A 139 -7.16 -5.24 10.51
N LEU A 140 -6.27 -6.22 10.70
CA LEU A 140 -5.29 -6.64 9.70
C LEU A 140 -5.85 -7.79 8.84
N PHE A 141 -5.71 -7.69 7.52
CA PHE A 141 -6.25 -8.66 6.56
C PHE A 141 -5.24 -9.05 5.49
N HIS A 142 -5.51 -10.15 4.78
CA HIS A 142 -4.82 -10.57 3.57
C HIS A 142 -5.78 -11.23 2.56
N LEU A 143 -5.33 -11.42 1.31
CA LEU A 143 -6.08 -12.07 0.23
C LEU A 143 -5.70 -13.55 0.03
N GLY A 144 -5.34 -14.21 1.14
CA GLY A 144 -4.64 -15.50 1.12
C GLY A 144 -3.10 -15.35 1.15
N LEU A 145 -2.43 -16.42 1.53
CA LEU A 145 -0.98 -16.48 1.68
C LEU A 145 -0.33 -17.31 0.56
N THR A 146 0.95 -17.06 0.30
CA THR A 146 1.82 -17.90 -0.52
C THR A 146 2.32 -19.08 0.31
N GLN A 147 3.02 -20.04 -0.32
CA GLN A 147 3.66 -21.15 0.40
C GLN A 147 4.67 -20.68 1.46
N ALA A 148 5.29 -19.51 1.25
CA ALA A 148 6.21 -18.91 2.20
C ALA A 148 5.52 -18.08 3.31
N GLY A 149 4.19 -18.14 3.40
CA GLY A 149 3.41 -17.39 4.40
C GLY A 149 3.30 -15.88 4.14
N LEU A 150 3.67 -15.42 2.94
CA LEU A 150 3.58 -14.01 2.54
C LEU A 150 2.20 -13.71 1.95
N PRO A 151 1.64 -12.50 2.12
CA PRO A 151 0.33 -12.17 1.59
C PRO A 151 0.39 -12.02 0.07
N ARG A 152 -0.64 -12.52 -0.61
CA ARG A 152 -0.71 -12.47 -2.07
C ARG A 152 -0.86 -11.04 -2.58
N HIS A 153 -0.16 -10.74 -3.67
CA HIS A 153 -0.31 -9.48 -4.37
C HIS A 153 -1.69 -9.39 -5.06
N PRO A 154 -2.40 -8.24 -5.04
CA PRO A 154 -3.80 -8.18 -5.47
C PRO A 154 -4.00 -8.36 -6.97
N LEU A 155 -2.97 -8.06 -7.78
CA LEU A 155 -3.05 -8.01 -9.24
C LEU A 155 -3.64 -9.27 -9.88
N TYR A 156 -3.40 -10.44 -9.30
CA TYR A 156 -3.87 -11.73 -9.84
C TYR A 156 -4.86 -12.46 -8.92
N VAL A 157 -5.35 -11.82 -7.86
CA VAL A 157 -6.35 -12.43 -6.97
C VAL A 157 -7.76 -12.00 -7.36
N SER A 158 -8.67 -12.97 -7.55
CA SER A 158 -10.06 -12.74 -7.97
C SER A 158 -10.79 -11.74 -7.07
N TYR A 159 -11.65 -10.90 -7.65
CA TYR A 159 -12.50 -9.99 -6.88
C TYR A 159 -13.52 -10.72 -5.98
N ALA A 160 -13.82 -12.00 -6.25
CA ALA A 160 -14.68 -12.82 -5.39
C ALA A 160 -13.97 -13.27 -4.10
N THR A 161 -12.63 -13.17 -4.03
CA THR A 161 -11.88 -13.48 -2.82
C THR A 161 -12.19 -12.45 -1.73
N VAL A 162 -12.73 -12.93 -0.62
CA VAL A 162 -12.99 -12.14 0.60
C VAL A 162 -11.70 -11.84 1.34
N LEU A 163 -11.72 -10.77 2.14
CA LEU A 163 -10.60 -10.44 3.02
C LEU A 163 -10.54 -11.48 4.16
N ILE A 164 -9.34 -12.03 4.42
CA ILE A 164 -9.10 -13.01 5.48
C ILE A 164 -8.39 -12.28 6.63
N PRO A 165 -8.90 -12.31 7.87
CA PRO A 165 -8.22 -11.73 9.02
C PRO A 165 -6.83 -12.35 9.23
N TRP A 166 -5.82 -11.50 9.42
CA TRP A 166 -4.47 -11.92 9.74
C TRP A 166 -4.28 -11.96 11.26
N ARG A 167 -4.47 -13.14 11.83
CA ARG A 167 -4.20 -13.40 13.26
C ARG A 167 -2.70 -13.47 13.51
#